data_AF-A0A7Y8X512-F1
#
_entry.id   AF-A0A7Y8X512-F1
#
_cell.length_a   1.000
_cell.length_b   1.000
_cell.length_c   1.000
_cell.angle_alpha   90.00
_cell.angle_beta   90.00
_cell.angle_gamma   90.00
#
_symmetry.space_group_name_H-M   'P 1'
#
loop_
_entity.id
_entity.type
_entity.pdbx_description
1 polymer ?
#
loop_
_entity_poly.entity_id
_entity_poly.type
_entity_poly.pdbx_seq_one_letter_code
_entity_poly.pdbx_strand_id
1 'polypeptide(L)'
;MTMASPRRPPYSAGDLVTGVTHVPPERRGRELPMQVSGRIVQVGSGWAGVDADKAYVWIRLASGREALALVKDIQKLPEQDARHRT
;
A
#
# COMPACT_ATOMS: atom_id res chain seq x y z
N MET A 1 32.19 -0.18 -8.97
CA MET A 1 30.76 -0.55 -8.94
C MET A 1 30.17 -0.01 -7.64
N THR A 2 29.42 1.09 -7.69
CA THR A 2 28.74 1.65 -6.50
C THR A 2 27.50 0.80 -6.25
N MET A 3 27.47 0.04 -5.16
CA MET A 3 26.25 -0.68 -4.76
C MET A 3 25.17 0.35 -4.44
N ALA A 4 24.05 0.31 -5.16
CA ALA A 4 22.89 1.11 -4.81
C ALA A 4 22.41 0.67 -3.42
N SER A 5 22.41 1.59 -2.44
CA SER A 5 21.84 1.31 -1.12
C SER A 5 20.41 0.82 -1.28
N PRO A 6 19.97 -0.22 -0.53
CA PRO A 6 18.59 -0.68 -0.61
C PRO A 6 17.68 0.50 -0.25
N ARG A 7 16.91 0.99 -1.24
CA ARG A 7 15.92 2.03 -1.00
C ARG A 7 14.95 1.48 0.03
N ARG A 8 14.86 2.14 1.19
CA ARG A 8 13.81 1.83 2.17
C ARG A 8 12.46 2.05 1.48
N PRO A 9 11.46 1.19 1.74
CA PRO A 9 10.11 1.44 1.28
C PRO A 9 9.66 2.83 1.76
N PRO A 10 8.96 3.62 0.91
CA PRO A 10 8.50 4.96 1.27
C PRO A 10 7.36 4.96 2.32
N TYR A 11 6.91 3.77 2.75
CA TYR A 11 5.80 3.56 3.66
C TYR A 11 6.19 2.64 4.81
N SER A 12 5.51 2.82 5.95
CA SER A 12 5.59 1.96 7.14
C SER A 12 4.22 1.45 7.56
N ALA A 13 4.19 0.35 8.31
CA ALA A 13 2.95 -0.08 8.97
C ALA A 13 2.44 1.03 9.90
N GLY A 14 1.13 1.25 9.90
CA GLY A 14 0.45 2.34 10.61
C GLY A 14 0.18 3.58 9.75
N ASP A 15 0.89 3.77 8.63
CA ASP A 15 0.67 4.91 7.74
C ASP A 15 -0.77 4.91 7.20
N LEU A 16 -1.43 6.07 7.30
CA LEU A 16 -2.74 6.30 6.68
C LEU A 16 -2.53 6.62 5.20
N VAL A 17 -3.20 5.87 4.33
CA VAL A 17 -3.03 5.97 2.88
C VAL A 17 -4.37 5.93 2.15
N THR A 18 -4.38 6.45 0.94
CA THR A 18 -5.47 6.29 -0.03
C THR A 18 -4.91 5.89 -1.39
N GLY A 19 -5.70 5.23 -2.23
CA GLY A 19 -5.30 4.82 -3.57
C GLY A 19 -6.24 3.78 -4.17
N VAL A 20 -5.73 2.95 -5.06
CA VAL A 20 -6.51 1.88 -5.71
C VAL A 20 -5.97 0.49 -5.38
N THR A 21 -6.87 -0.49 -5.30
CA THR A 21 -6.46 -1.89 -5.11
C THR A 21 -5.69 -2.42 -6.31
N HIS A 22 -4.69 -3.25 -6.04
CA HIS A 22 -4.03 -4.02 -7.06
C HIS A 22 -4.88 -5.23 -7.45
N VAL A 23 -5.24 -5.31 -8.73
CA VAL A 23 -5.84 -6.51 -9.32
C VAL A 23 -4.79 -7.22 -10.19
N PRO A 24 -4.40 -8.47 -9.84
CA PRO A 24 -3.48 -9.27 -10.63
C PRO A 24 -3.98 -9.45 -12.07
N PRO A 25 -3.08 -9.49 -13.07
CA PRO A 25 -3.46 -9.58 -14.49
C PRO A 25 -4.50 -10.67 -14.80
N GLU A 26 -4.34 -11.84 -14.20
CA GLU A 26 -5.22 -13.01 -14.36
C GLU A 26 -6.67 -12.77 -13.87
N ARG A 27 -6.89 -11.77 -13.00
CA ARG A 27 -8.21 -11.42 -12.45
C ARG A 27 -8.84 -10.19 -13.11
N ARG A 28 -8.11 -9.43 -13.91
CA ARG A 28 -8.59 -8.16 -14.51
C ARG A 28 -9.79 -8.31 -15.44
N GLY A 29 -10.06 -9.51 -15.95
CA GLY A 29 -11.26 -9.79 -16.73
C GLY A 29 -12.55 -9.93 -15.90
N ARG A 30 -12.45 -10.03 -14.56
CA ARG A 30 -13.57 -10.28 -13.64
C ARG A 30 -13.65 -9.27 -12.50
N GLU A 31 -12.51 -8.68 -12.14
CA GLU A 31 -12.37 -7.73 -11.03
C GLU A 31 -11.77 -6.42 -11.54
N LEU A 32 -12.28 -5.29 -11.02
CA LEU A 32 -11.77 -3.96 -11.33
C LEU A 32 -11.04 -3.39 -10.11
N PRO A 33 -9.98 -2.58 -10.31
CA PRO A 33 -9.38 -1.80 -9.22
C PRO A 33 -10.44 -0.95 -8.50
N MET A 34 -10.41 -0.97 -7.18
CA MET A 34 -11.34 -0.22 -6.33
C MET A 34 -10.60 0.84 -5.53
N GLN A 35 -11.25 1.99 -5.30
CA GLN A 35 -10.73 3.00 -4.39
C GLN A 35 -10.67 2.45 -2.96
N VAL A 36 -9.56 2.71 -2.27
CA VAL A 36 -9.32 2.29 -0.89
C VAL A 36 -8.72 3.41 -0.07
N SER A 37 -9.10 3.45 1.20
CA SER A 37 -8.48 4.30 2.22
C SER A 37 -8.41 3.51 3.53
N GLY A 38 -7.28 3.61 4.21
CA GLY A 38 -7.03 2.83 5.41
C GLY A 38 -5.59 2.89 5.89
N ARG A 39 -5.26 2.08 6.89
CA ARG A 39 -3.90 2.01 7.44
C ARG A 39 -3.14 0.84 6.85
N ILE A 40 -1.87 1.07 6.51
CA ILE A 40 -0.97 -0.02 6.12
C ILE A 40 -0.77 -0.96 7.31
N VAL A 41 -0.99 -2.25 7.11
CA VAL A 41 -0.70 -3.29 8.10
C VAL A 41 0.54 -4.11 7.75
N GLN A 42 0.93 -4.12 6.47
CA GLN A 42 2.13 -4.80 6.00
C GLN A 42 2.66 -4.16 4.72
N VAL A 43 3.99 -4.04 4.63
CA VAL A 43 4.71 -3.63 3.42
C VAL A 43 5.50 -4.82 2.87
N GLY A 44 5.36 -5.09 1.58
CA GLY A 44 5.95 -6.22 0.88
C GLY A 44 5.32 -7.57 1.21
N SER A 45 5.91 -8.61 0.65
CA SER A 45 5.55 -10.02 0.88
C SER A 45 6.20 -10.61 2.14
N GLY A 46 6.98 -9.82 2.90
CA GLY A 46 7.80 -10.32 4.01
C GLY A 46 9.14 -10.92 3.59
N TRP A 47 9.44 -11.01 2.28
CA TRP A 47 10.73 -11.48 1.77
C TRP A 47 11.69 -10.33 1.53
N ALA A 48 12.90 -10.44 2.07
CA ALA A 48 13.97 -9.48 1.86
C ALA A 48 14.37 -9.44 0.37
N GLY A 49 14.45 -8.23 -0.21
CA GLY A 49 14.96 -8.01 -1.58
C GLY A 49 13.90 -7.77 -2.66
N VAL A 50 12.61 -7.68 -2.33
CA VAL A 50 11.60 -7.19 -3.28
C VAL A 50 11.69 -5.67 -3.36
N ASP A 51 12.04 -5.15 -4.55
CA ASP A 51 12.14 -3.72 -4.86
C ASP A 51 11.02 -2.93 -4.17
N ALA A 52 11.39 -1.95 -3.33
CA ALA A 52 10.46 -1.07 -2.62
C ALA A 52 9.41 -0.44 -3.55
N ASP A 53 9.81 -0.14 -4.80
CA ASP A 53 8.99 0.51 -5.82
C ASP A 53 7.99 -0.47 -6.48
N LYS A 54 8.23 -1.77 -6.38
CA LYS A 54 7.35 -2.87 -6.84
C LYS A 54 6.65 -3.57 -5.67
N ALA A 55 6.88 -3.12 -4.44
CA ALA A 55 6.34 -3.79 -3.27
C ALA A 55 4.82 -3.66 -3.22
N TYR A 56 4.19 -4.75 -2.80
CA TYR A 56 2.79 -4.76 -2.41
C TYR A 56 2.63 -4.11 -1.03
N VAL A 57 1.46 -3.57 -0.74
CA VAL A 57 1.05 -3.19 0.61
C VAL A 57 -0.30 -3.79 0.93
N TRP A 58 -0.49 -4.16 2.18
CA TRP A 58 -1.78 -4.58 2.72
C TRP A 58 -2.36 -3.43 3.54
N ILE A 59 -3.57 -3.00 3.20
CA ILE A 59 -4.26 -1.87 3.80
C ILE A 59 -5.48 -2.39 4.57
N ARG A 60 -5.54 -2.14 5.87
CA ARG A 60 -6.74 -2.37 6.67
C ARG A 60 -7.74 -1.25 6.42
N LEU A 61 -8.87 -1.60 5.84
CA LEU A 61 -10.00 -0.72 5.60
C LEU A 61 -10.79 -0.47 6.89
N ALA A 62 -11.61 0.58 6.91
CA ALA A 62 -12.52 0.86 8.04
C ALA A 62 -13.49 -0.29 8.35
N SER A 63 -13.81 -1.13 7.34
CA SER A 63 -14.64 -2.32 7.51
C SER A 63 -13.92 -3.49 8.22
N GLY A 64 -12.65 -3.34 8.58
CA GLY A 64 -11.83 -4.42 9.14
C GLY A 64 -11.27 -5.38 8.08
N ARG A 65 -11.70 -5.29 6.82
CA ARG A 65 -11.13 -6.07 5.72
C ARG A 65 -9.76 -5.53 5.31
N GLU A 66 -8.97 -6.39 4.66
CA GLU A 66 -7.69 -6.00 4.07
C GLU A 66 -7.83 -5.88 2.56
N ALA A 67 -7.08 -4.94 2.00
CA ALA A 67 -6.97 -4.72 0.57
C ALA A 67 -5.49 -4.70 0.15
N LEU A 68 -5.19 -5.37 -0.97
CA LEU A 68 -3.87 -5.36 -1.57
C LEU A 68 -3.75 -4.15 -2.51
N ALA A 69 -2.65 -3.41 -2.43
CA ALA A 69 -2.31 -2.34 -3.36
C ALA A 69 -0.82 -2.37 -3.71
N LEU A 70 -0.41 -1.61 -4.72
CA LEU A 70 1.01 -1.37 -5.02
C LEU A 70 1.44 -0.06 -4.39
N VAL A 71 2.68 0.00 -3.90
CA VAL A 71 3.31 1.23 -3.37
C VAL A 71 3.15 2.43 -4.31
N LYS A 72 3.26 2.22 -5.63
CA LYS A 72 3.12 3.27 -6.64
C LYS A 72 1.68 3.78 -6.85
N ASP A 73 0.68 2.99 -6.46
CA ASP A 73 -0.75 3.25 -6.72
C ASP A 73 -1.46 3.79 -5.47
N ILE A 74 -0.68 4.11 -4.43
CA ILE A 74 -1.16 4.69 -3.18
C ILE A 74 -0.37 5.95 -2.85
N GLN A 75 -0.96 6.79 -1.99
CA GLN A 75 -0.35 7.98 -1.45
C GLN A 75 -0.64 8.12 0.04
N LYS A 76 0.32 8.67 0.78
CA LYS A 76 0.16 8.97 2.21
C LYS A 76 -0.81 10.14 2.38
N LEU A 77 -1.79 9.96 3.27
CA LEU A 77 -2.65 11.06 3.69
C LEU A 77 -1.93 11.87 4.78
N PRO A 78 -2.03 13.21 4.76
CA PRO A 78 -1.46 14.05 5.82
C PRO A 78 -2.14 13.75 7.15
N GLU A 79 -1.36 13.69 8.25
CA GLU A 79 -1.88 13.35 9.59
C GLU A 79 -2.98 14.29 10.09
N GLN A 80 -3.11 15.50 9.51
CA GLN A 80 -4.15 16.47 9.88
C GLN A 80 -5.57 16.06 9.45
N ASP A 81 -5.73 15.16 8.48
CA ASP A 81 -7.04 14.61 8.09
C ASP A 81 -7.48 13.42 8.97
N ALA A 82 -6.58 12.90 9.81
CA ALA A 82 -6.88 11.77 10.69
C ALA A 82 -7.56 12.18 12.01
N ARG A 83 -7.62 13.48 12.33
CA ARG A 83 -8.05 13.99 13.65
C ARG A 83 -9.33 14.83 13.65
N HIS A 84 -9.98 15.07 12.51
CA HIS A 84 -11.17 15.94 12.41
C HIS A 84 -12.51 15.21 12.20
N ARG A 85 -12.65 13.97 12.70
CA ARG A 85 -13.96 13.32 12.91
C ARG A 85 -14.10 12.80 14.34
N THR A 86 -14.03 13.69 15.32
CA THR A 86 -14.58 13.45 16.67
C THR A 86 -15.49 14.60 17.02
#